data_AF-A0A2I0R3Y7-F1
#
_entry.id   AF-A0A2I0R3Y7-F1
#
_cell.length_a   1.000
_cell.length_b   1.000
_cell.length_c   1.000
_cell.angle_alpha   90.00
_cell.angle_beta   90.00
_cell.angle_gamma   90.00
#
_symmetry.space_group_name_H-M   'P 1'
#
loop_
_entity.id
_entity.type
_entity.pdbx_description
1 polymer ?
#
loop_
_entity_poly.entity_id
_entity_poly.type
_entity_poly.pdbx_seq_one_letter_code
_entity_poly.pdbx_strand_id
1 'polypeptide(L)'
;MMKKIKILILSFSVILTANVMAQETTKANDLKKAEVQEMAFPEELNLSKDQKIKITDIVKDAEKVEKEIRSDKRLSVEKRQEKLLAIKDKKEREIKEILNEEQLATLKKLEAESKDAVKLKKVEKKTLSPKSKQLKVTKKASKVK
;
A
#
# COMPACT_ATOMS: atom_id res chain seq x y z
N MET A 1 23.74 53.01 -14.39
CA MET A 1 23.94 52.03 -15.47
C MET A 1 22.69 51.17 -15.58
N MET A 2 21.82 51.48 -16.55
CA MET A 2 20.56 50.78 -16.82
C MET A 2 20.68 50.00 -18.14
N LYS A 3 20.55 48.68 -18.09
CA LYS A 3 20.42 47.74 -19.22
C LYS A 3 19.83 46.45 -18.61
N LYS A 4 18.71 45.83 -18.99
CA LYS A 4 17.80 45.86 -20.14
C LYS A 4 16.43 45.35 -19.68
N ILE A 5 15.37 45.96 -20.19
CA ILE A 5 14.00 45.43 -20.18
C ILE A 5 13.98 44.14 -21.00
N LYS A 6 13.46 43.05 -20.42
CA LYS A 6 12.98 41.88 -21.17
C LYS A 6 11.49 41.74 -20.91
N ILE A 7 10.68 42.39 -21.74
CA ILE A 7 9.30 41.97 -21.95
C ILE A 7 9.37 40.83 -22.96
N LEU A 8 8.95 39.65 -22.56
CA LEU A 8 8.37 38.69 -23.51
C LEU A 8 7.21 38.01 -22.80
N ILE A 9 6.01 38.53 -23.07
CA ILE A 9 4.75 37.83 -22.83
C ILE A 9 4.78 36.61 -23.75
N LEU A 10 4.70 35.41 -23.17
CA LEU A 10 4.16 34.26 -23.88
C LEU A 10 3.29 33.49 -22.89
N SER A 11 2.03 33.90 -22.82
CA SER A 11 0.92 33.10 -22.33
C SER A 11 0.89 31.78 -23.09
N PHE A 12 1.36 30.70 -22.48
CA PHE A 12 1.15 29.35 -23.00
C PHE A 12 -0.10 28.78 -22.36
N SER A 13 -1.25 29.16 -22.90
CA SER A 13 -2.46 28.36 -22.79
C SER A 13 -2.43 27.37 -23.96
N VAL A 14 -2.01 26.13 -23.71
CA VAL A 14 -2.13 24.99 -24.62
C VAL A 14 -2.58 23.82 -23.75
N ILE A 15 -3.90 23.66 -23.61
CA ILE A 15 -4.74 22.69 -24.34
C ILE A 15 -4.61 21.29 -23.74
N LEU A 16 -5.72 20.89 -23.10
CA LEU A 16 -6.10 19.52 -22.85
C LEU A 16 -6.16 18.77 -24.19
N THR A 17 -5.15 17.96 -24.49
CA THR A 17 -5.21 16.94 -25.55
C THR A 17 -4.91 15.60 -24.92
N ALA A 18 -5.86 14.70 -25.05
CA ALA A 18 -5.70 13.29 -24.76
C ALA A 18 -4.43 12.74 -25.42
N ASN A 19 -3.63 12.05 -24.60
CA ASN A 19 -2.58 11.11 -24.97
C ASN A 19 -1.46 11.61 -25.90
N VAL A 20 -0.36 12.07 -25.29
CA VAL A 20 0.98 11.90 -25.87
C VAL A 20 1.82 11.10 -24.88
N MET A 21 1.88 9.80 -25.16
CA MET A 21 2.92 8.90 -24.67
C MET A 21 4.13 9.12 -25.57
N ALA A 22 5.04 10.01 -25.18
CA ALA A 22 6.39 10.10 -25.75
C ALA A 22 7.27 10.95 -24.84
N GLN A 23 7.85 10.32 -23.83
CA GLN A 23 9.11 10.77 -23.26
C GLN A 23 10.08 9.59 -23.32
N GLU A 24 10.84 9.54 -24.42
CA GLU A 24 12.05 8.75 -24.53
C GLU A 24 13.13 9.31 -23.58
N THR A 25 13.80 8.45 -22.83
CA THR A 25 15.28 8.36 -22.77
C THR A 25 15.70 7.15 -21.91
N THR A 26 16.11 6.09 -22.60
CA THR A 26 17.34 5.30 -22.31
C THR A 26 17.60 4.83 -20.87
N LYS A 27 16.89 3.80 -20.40
CA LYS A 27 17.44 2.70 -19.55
C LYS A 27 16.70 1.36 -19.75
N ALA A 28 15.98 1.21 -20.85
CA ALA A 28 15.29 -0.05 -21.18
C ALA A 28 16.28 -0.97 -21.91
N ASN A 29 17.19 -1.65 -21.18
CA ASN A 29 17.79 -2.92 -21.61
C ASN A 29 18.77 -3.58 -20.60
N ASP A 30 18.94 -3.04 -19.39
CA ASP A 30 19.78 -3.67 -18.35
C ASP A 30 19.02 -4.09 -17.08
N LEU A 31 17.69 -4.23 -17.18
CA LEU A 31 16.93 -4.94 -16.14
C LEU A 31 17.07 -6.44 -16.40
N LYS A 32 18.25 -6.94 -16.00
CA LYS A 32 18.42 -8.31 -15.53
C LYS A 32 17.15 -8.70 -14.80
N LYS A 33 16.62 -9.86 -15.21
CA LYS A 33 15.73 -10.82 -14.54
C LYS A 33 15.86 -10.79 -13.00
N ALA A 34 15.53 -9.66 -12.37
CA ALA A 34 15.22 -9.56 -10.97
C ALA A 34 13.84 -10.17 -10.92
N GLU A 35 13.80 -11.43 -10.52
CA GLU A 35 12.61 -12.13 -10.11
C GLU A 35 11.75 -11.14 -9.32
N VAL A 36 10.76 -10.56 -10.01
CA VAL A 36 9.81 -9.65 -9.39
C VAL A 36 9.09 -10.56 -8.43
N GLN A 37 9.47 -10.51 -7.15
CA GLN A 37 8.74 -11.17 -6.10
C GLN A 37 7.31 -10.69 -6.26
N GLU A 38 6.46 -11.56 -6.80
CA GLU A 38 5.16 -11.17 -7.32
C GLU A 38 4.33 -10.81 -6.10
N MET A 39 4.24 -9.51 -5.80
CA MET A 39 3.31 -9.03 -4.80
C MET A 39 1.92 -9.46 -5.27
N ALA A 40 1.22 -10.18 -4.41
CA ALA A 40 -0.12 -10.67 -4.70
C ALA A 40 -1.07 -9.48 -4.74
N PHE A 41 -1.26 -8.93 -5.94
CA PHE A 41 -2.42 -8.11 -6.25
C PHE A 41 -3.59 -9.04 -6.58
N PRO A 42 -4.82 -8.66 -6.22
CA PRO A 42 -6.01 -9.35 -6.69
C PRO A 42 -5.94 -9.52 -8.21
N GLU A 43 -6.05 -10.76 -8.70
CA GLU A 43 -5.99 -11.06 -10.13
C GLU A 43 -7.09 -10.30 -10.89
N GLU A 44 -8.20 -10.01 -10.21
CA GLU A 44 -9.35 -9.25 -10.69
C GLU A 44 -8.99 -7.82 -11.14
N LEU A 45 -7.87 -7.26 -10.67
CA LEU A 45 -7.39 -5.94 -11.12
C LEU A 45 -6.77 -5.98 -12.52
N ASN A 46 -6.48 -7.15 -13.08
CA ASN A 46 -5.93 -7.32 -14.43
C ASN A 46 -4.80 -6.32 -14.74
N LEU A 47 -3.85 -6.18 -13.82
CA LEU A 47 -2.76 -5.20 -13.94
C LEU A 47 -1.84 -5.55 -15.10
N SER A 48 -1.52 -4.56 -15.94
CA SER A 48 -0.53 -4.73 -17.00
C SER A 48 0.86 -4.98 -16.41
N LYS A 49 1.79 -5.52 -17.22
CA LYS A 49 3.18 -5.74 -16.79
C LYS A 49 3.84 -4.45 -16.29
N ASP A 50 3.63 -3.35 -17.01
CA ASP A 50 4.21 -2.06 -16.64
C ASP A 50 3.57 -1.49 -15.36
N GLN A 51 2.26 -1.67 -15.17
CA GLN A 51 1.59 -1.30 -13.92
C GLN A 51 2.14 -2.11 -12.75
N LYS A 52 2.29 -3.44 -12.90
CA LYS A 52 2.88 -4.31 -11.88
C LYS A 52 4.30 -3.85 -11.49
N ILE A 53 5.13 -3.48 -12.47
CA ILE A 53 6.50 -2.99 -12.22
C ILE A 53 6.46 -1.70 -11.39
N LYS A 54 5.72 -0.68 -11.84
CA LYS A 54 5.63 0.61 -11.15
C LYS A 54 5.10 0.47 -9.72
N ILE A 55 4.06 -0.33 -9.54
CA ILE A 55 3.47 -0.58 -8.22
C ILE A 55 4.46 -1.34 -7.33
N THR A 56 5.19 -2.32 -7.85
CA THR A 56 6.19 -3.07 -7.08
C THR A 56 7.28 -2.13 -6.56
N ASP A 57 7.76 -1.20 -7.38
CA ASP A 57 8.79 -0.24 -6.98
C ASP A 57 8.28 0.67 -5.84
N ILE A 58 7.05 1.20 -5.97
CA ILE A 58 6.40 2.00 -4.92
C ILE A 58 6.31 1.23 -3.60
N VAL A 59 5.89 -0.05 -3.66
CA VAL A 59 5.74 -0.86 -2.45
C VAL A 59 7.09 -1.18 -1.82
N LYS A 60 8.12 -1.52 -2.61
CA LYS A 60 9.48 -1.78 -2.10
C LYS A 60 10.07 -0.56 -1.40
N ASP A 61 9.89 0.62 -1.99
CA ASP A 61 10.35 1.87 -1.40
C ASP A 61 9.63 2.16 -0.08
N ALA A 62 8.31 1.95 -0.04
CA ALA A 62 7.53 2.09 1.18
C ALA A 62 7.96 1.09 2.26
N GLU A 63 8.18 -0.18 1.92
CA GLU A 63 8.62 -1.22 2.85
C GLU A 63 9.96 -0.89 3.51
N LYS A 64 10.91 -0.32 2.74
CA LYS A 64 12.19 0.13 3.27
C LYS A 64 11.99 1.21 4.34
N VAL A 65 11.19 2.23 4.03
CA VAL A 65 10.90 3.33 4.96
C VAL A 65 10.13 2.84 6.20
N GLU A 66 9.15 1.94 6.01
CA GLU A 66 8.42 1.33 7.13
C GLU A 66 9.35 0.54 8.05
N LYS A 67 10.32 -0.20 7.50
CA LYS A 67 11.31 -0.96 8.29
C LYS A 67 12.19 -0.03 9.12
N GLU A 68 12.61 1.09 8.56
CA GLU A 68 13.36 2.12 9.27
C GLU A 68 12.52 2.71 10.43
N ILE A 69 11.27 3.10 10.17
CA ILE A 69 10.35 3.62 11.19
C ILE A 69 10.09 2.62 12.31
N ARG A 70 9.89 1.33 11.98
CA ARG A 70 9.66 0.26 12.97
C ARG A 70 10.89 0.01 13.83
N SER A 71 12.08 0.15 13.26
CA SER A 71 13.35 -0.08 13.93
C SER A 71 13.83 1.13 14.75
N ASP A 72 13.26 2.31 14.51
CA ASP A 72 13.61 3.53 15.25
C ASP A 72 13.08 3.48 16.70
N LYS A 73 14.01 3.28 17.63
CA LYS A 73 13.77 3.24 19.08
C LYS A 73 13.55 4.62 19.70
N ARG A 74 13.81 5.72 18.97
CA ARG A 74 13.64 7.09 19.46
C ARG A 74 12.20 7.58 19.32
N LEU A 75 11.38 6.89 18.52
CA LEU A 75 9.97 7.24 18.33
C LEU A 75 9.10 6.64 19.44
N SER A 76 8.18 7.44 19.96
CA SER A 76 7.05 6.93 20.72
C SER A 76 6.17 6.05 19.83
N VAL A 77 5.38 5.17 20.45
CA VAL A 77 4.45 4.28 19.74
C VAL A 77 3.46 5.08 18.88
N GLU A 78 2.92 6.17 19.42
CA GLU A 78 1.98 7.05 18.74
C GLU A 78 2.60 7.70 17.50
N LYS A 79 3.79 8.31 17.63
CA LYS A 79 4.49 8.92 16.49
C LYS A 79 4.90 7.88 15.45
N ARG A 80 5.25 6.67 15.89
CA ARG A 80 5.53 5.56 14.97
C ARG A 80 4.29 5.18 14.17
N GLN A 81 3.13 5.04 14.82
CA GLN A 81 1.87 4.75 14.14
C GLN A 81 1.48 5.85 13.17
N GLU A 82 1.55 7.12 13.58
CA GLU A 82 1.25 8.27 12.72
C GLU A 82 2.11 8.25 11.45
N LYS A 83 3.41 8.03 11.59
CA LYS A 83 4.32 7.92 10.43
C LYS A 83 3.98 6.74 9.54
N LEU A 84 3.68 5.58 10.11
CA LEU A 84 3.30 4.41 9.33
C LEU A 84 1.98 4.62 8.57
N LEU A 85 1.01 5.30 9.17
CA LEU A 85 -0.24 5.68 8.49
C LEU A 85 0.01 6.64 7.33
N ALA A 86 0.86 7.66 7.53
CA ALA A 86 1.22 8.58 6.46
C ALA A 86 1.91 7.85 5.27
N ILE A 87 2.78 6.87 5.54
CA ILE A 87 3.40 6.05 4.49
C ILE A 87 2.35 5.22 3.77
N LYS A 88 1.42 4.62 4.50
CA LYS A 88 0.32 3.86 3.91
C LYS A 88 -0.53 4.74 2.98
N ASP A 89 -0.95 5.91 3.44
CA ASP A 89 -1.80 6.83 2.66
C ASP A 89 -1.08 7.38 1.43
N LYS A 90 0.23 7.66 1.55
CA LYS A 90 1.08 8.03 0.41
C LYS A 90 1.12 6.91 -0.62
N LYS A 91 1.46 5.69 -0.19
CA LYS A 91 1.54 4.51 -1.05
C LYS A 91 0.21 4.25 -1.77
N GLU A 92 -0.91 4.34 -1.04
CA GLU A 92 -2.24 4.11 -1.60
C GLU A 92 -2.59 5.12 -2.69
N ARG A 93 -2.23 6.40 -2.51
CA ARG A 93 -2.42 7.43 -3.55
C ARG A 93 -1.59 7.16 -4.79
N GLU A 94 -0.30 6.87 -4.63
CA GLU A 94 0.60 6.60 -5.77
C GLU A 94 0.17 5.35 -6.56
N ILE A 95 -0.33 4.31 -5.89
CA ILE A 95 -0.89 3.14 -6.56
C ILE A 95 -2.17 3.50 -7.31
N LYS A 96 -3.08 4.28 -6.71
CA LYS A 96 -4.34 4.69 -7.34
C LYS A 96 -4.12 5.51 -8.62
N GLU A 97 -3.04 6.29 -8.68
CA GLU A 97 -2.66 7.06 -9.87
C GLU A 97 -2.18 6.18 -11.03
N ILE A 98 -1.75 4.94 -10.77
CA ILE A 98 -1.33 3.97 -11.80
C ILE A 98 -2.51 3.18 -12.35
N LEU A 99 -3.59 3.04 -11.57
CA LEU A 99 -4.78 2.31 -11.95
C LEU A 99 -5.67 3.16 -12.86
N ASN A 100 -6.33 2.52 -13.83
CA ASN A 100 -7.39 3.16 -14.60
C ASN A 100 -8.73 3.18 -13.80
N GLU A 101 -9.73 3.87 -14.32
CA GLU A 101 -11.03 4.02 -13.64
C GLU A 101 -11.74 2.70 -13.37
N GLU A 102 -11.69 1.75 -14.31
CA GLU A 102 -12.28 0.42 -14.17
C GLU A 102 -11.60 -0.38 -13.05
N GLN A 103 -10.26 -0.35 -13.03
CA GLN A 103 -9.44 -1.00 -12.00
C GLN A 103 -9.69 -0.38 -10.62
N LEU A 104 -9.88 0.95 -10.54
CA LEU A 104 -10.25 1.63 -9.30
C LEU A 104 -11.63 1.21 -8.80
N ALA A 105 -12.61 1.00 -9.69
CA ALA A 105 -13.93 0.51 -9.31
C ALA A 105 -13.85 -0.92 -8.76
N THR A 106 -13.08 -1.80 -9.41
CA THR A 106 -12.82 -3.16 -8.92
C THR A 106 -12.12 -3.15 -7.56
N LEU A 107 -11.11 -2.28 -7.39
CA LEU A 107 -10.42 -2.13 -6.11
C LEU A 107 -11.39 -1.75 -4.97
N LYS A 108 -12.27 -0.76 -5.21
CA LYS A 108 -13.27 -0.32 -4.23
C LYS A 108 -14.25 -1.44 -3.85
N LYS A 109 -14.66 -2.26 -4.82
CA LYS A 109 -15.54 -3.41 -4.58
C LYS A 109 -14.85 -4.45 -3.69
N LEU A 110 -13.62 -4.83 -4.01
CA LEU A 110 -12.81 -5.77 -3.23
C LEU A 110 -12.55 -5.27 -1.80
N GLU A 111 -12.30 -3.97 -1.63
CA GLU A 111 -12.14 -3.34 -0.32
C GLU A 111 -13.43 -3.43 0.53
N ALA A 112 -14.60 -3.26 -0.08
CA ALA A 112 -15.88 -3.37 0.61
C ALA A 112 -16.15 -4.80 1.08
N GLU A 113 -15.96 -5.79 0.19
CA GLU A 113 -16.13 -7.21 0.50
C GLU A 113 -15.19 -7.67 1.62
N SER A 114 -13.94 -7.20 1.59
CA SER A 114 -12.94 -7.49 2.62
C SER A 114 -13.36 -6.95 4.00
N LYS A 115 -13.94 -5.74 4.05
CA LYS A 115 -14.41 -5.13 5.30
C LYS A 115 -15.55 -5.93 5.92
N ASP A 116 -16.46 -6.46 5.10
CA ASP A 116 -17.60 -7.24 5.59
C ASP A 116 -17.18 -8.64 6.05
N ALA A 117 -16.26 -9.30 5.35
CA ALA A 117 -15.66 -10.56 5.80
C ALA A 117 -14.93 -10.45 7.14
N VAL A 118 -14.25 -9.32 7.40
CA VAL A 118 -13.58 -9.04 8.68
C VAL A 118 -14.59 -8.85 9.81
N LYS A 119 -15.74 -8.20 9.56
CA LYS A 119 -16.81 -8.05 10.56
C LYS A 119 -17.39 -9.40 10.97
N LEU A 120 -17.67 -10.28 10.02
CA LEU A 120 -18.24 -11.61 10.28
C LEU A 120 -17.30 -12.48 11.14
N LYS A 121 -16.00 -12.52 10.79
CA LYS A 121 -15.00 -13.25 11.59
C LYS A 121 -14.81 -12.68 13.01
N LYS A 122 -15.01 -11.37 13.18
CA LYS A 122 -14.94 -10.72 14.51
C LYS A 122 -16.13 -11.08 15.39
N VAL A 123 -17.31 -11.27 14.81
CA VAL A 123 -18.52 -11.73 15.53
C VAL A 123 -18.36 -13.19 15.93
N GLU A 124 -17.88 -14.05 15.03
CA GLU A 124 -17.69 -15.50 15.29
C GLU A 124 -16.64 -15.78 16.39
N LYS A 125 -15.50 -15.06 16.39
CA LYS A 125 -14.52 -15.17 17.50
C LYS A 125 -15.05 -14.65 18.84
N LYS A 126 -16.03 -13.74 18.83
CA LYS A 126 -16.66 -13.22 20.06
C LYS A 126 -17.72 -14.18 20.62
N THR A 127 -18.33 -15.02 19.79
CA THR A 127 -19.37 -15.98 20.21
C THR A 127 -18.82 -17.36 20.60
N LEU A 128 -17.57 -17.72 20.24
CA LEU A 128 -16.96 -19.04 20.53
C LEU A 128 -16.06 -19.12 21.78
N SER A 129 -16.20 -18.26 22.79
CA SER A 129 -15.50 -18.40 24.09
C SER A 129 -16.42 -18.03 25.26
N PRO A 130 -16.90 -19.03 26.02
CA PRO A 130 -16.26 -19.31 27.31
C PRO A 130 -16.34 -20.81 27.68
N LYS A 131 -15.37 -21.64 27.27
CA LYS A 131 -15.27 -23.01 27.84
C LYS A 131 -13.87 -23.46 28.26
N SER A 132 -12.84 -22.64 28.08
CA SER A 132 -11.45 -22.99 28.45
C SER A 132 -10.99 -22.51 29.83
N LYS A 133 -11.84 -21.83 30.62
CA LYS A 133 -11.49 -21.41 32.00
C LYS A 133 -11.81 -22.43 33.10
N GLN A 134 -12.51 -23.53 32.83
CA GLN A 134 -12.89 -24.51 33.87
C GLN A 134 -11.97 -25.73 34.01
N LEU A 135 -10.97 -25.91 33.14
CA LEU A 135 -10.08 -27.08 33.21
C LEU A 135 -8.74 -26.77 33.94
N LYS A 136 -8.79 -26.16 35.13
CA LYS A 136 -7.59 -26.03 35.99
C LYS A 136 -7.79 -26.30 37.48
N VAL A 137 -8.97 -26.75 37.94
CA VAL A 137 -9.20 -26.96 39.39
C VAL A 137 -9.18 -28.43 39.83
N THR A 138 -9.31 -29.43 38.97
CA THR A 138 -9.42 -30.84 39.43
C THR A 138 -8.27 -31.75 38.95
N LYS A 139 -7.02 -31.40 39.30
CA LYS A 139 -5.89 -32.37 39.31
C LYS A 139 -4.99 -32.21 40.54
N LYS A 140 -5.59 -31.89 41.70
CA LYS A 140 -4.94 -31.94 43.02
C LYS A 140 -5.74 -32.83 43.97
N ALA A 141 -5.96 -34.09 43.59
CA ALA A 141 -6.47 -35.11 44.50
C ALA A 141 -6.02 -36.49 44.02
N SER A 142 -4.71 -36.73 44.03
CA SER A 142 -4.17 -38.09 44.05
C SER A 142 -2.71 -38.06 44.47
N LYS A 143 -2.45 -37.71 45.74
CA LYS A 143 -1.20 -38.06 46.42
C LYS A 143 -1.34 -37.97 47.94
N VAL A 144 -2.15 -38.86 48.52
CA VAL A 144 -2.10 -39.39 49.89
C VAL A 144 -3.02 -40.62 49.80
N LYS A 145 -2.57 -41.87 49.87
CA LYS A 145 -1.86 -42.54 50.96
C LYS A 145 -1.25 -43.82 50.40
#